data_AF-X8GU55-F1
#
_entry.id   AF-X8GU55-F1
#
_cell.length_a   1.000
_cell.length_b   1.000
_cell.length_c   1.000
_cell.angle_alpha   90.00
_cell.angle_beta   90.00
_cell.angle_gamma   90.00
#
_symmetry.space_group_name_H-M   'P 1'
#
loop_
_entity.id
_entity.type
_entity.pdbx_description
1 polymer ?
#
loop_
_entity_poly.entity_id
_entity_poly.type
_entity_poly.pdbx_seq_one_letter_code
_entity_poly.pdbx_strand_id
1 'polypeptide(L)'
;MKYDIDKNEYGFDTAVSASDWKYSAAITGLIYYFKELEKKYEIKEITIDEITDSYLLYDKEDINEENYLDFIERFYSEEALAHKKIENQLKHTKEFTPEIIKSIKENMSANTVLKEVFSKVKFDGTNKDEVLKLLNKERDYIIKKSFENKDNLYANYCQVSNGKSKLFTSSEKSPCRVRGYYFDPGRKSKATAYNFTSSSIDYLDDEIFDFIPFAFTGNSFETIFLNDNLDLEILENMNYKLREYFSEEKERETEEIKKFKQEKAIKEKKNEETEGNLTSIPLKKIFLNILRKKSDYIKYGMEIIYKNRDKEYFETWYLRNESIEVLKAVKDFSKLDIRIKITDKYYFNLLDEIFSAILNLSLLTKSILYLLKDRESFTKNNKILEKYSSAIYQLIKINQIIRNGGKEMNWKLKNSIENCAEKVINYFEKQKTSNKLVSYRQKLLSSVVAKNHKRILDVLTQLSVYSGVHFDFVFNYIENQTQNEDIIHYFILKLVPTDEKEKIKENEDKE
;
A
#
# COMPACT_ATOMS: atom_id res chain seq x y z
N MET A 1 -26.82 -0.52 -7.05
CA MET A 1 -28.09 -1.10 -6.58
C MET A 1 -28.46 -2.27 -7.48
N LYS A 2 -29.08 -3.31 -6.93
CA LYS A 2 -29.47 -4.52 -7.68
C LYS A 2 -30.96 -4.51 -7.99
N TYR A 3 -31.31 -5.00 -9.18
CA TYR A 3 -32.67 -5.08 -9.71
C TYR A 3 -32.90 -6.46 -10.34
N ASP A 4 -34.10 -7.00 -10.14
CA ASP A 4 -34.62 -8.11 -10.95
C ASP A 4 -35.29 -7.51 -12.20
N ILE A 5 -34.95 -8.00 -13.38
CA ILE A 5 -35.38 -7.44 -14.68
C ILE A 5 -36.00 -8.51 -15.57
N ASP A 6 -36.77 -8.11 -16.59
CA ASP A 6 -37.38 -9.07 -17.54
C ASP A 6 -36.33 -9.62 -18.50
N LYS A 7 -36.02 -10.92 -18.36
CA LYS A 7 -35.10 -11.66 -19.22
C LYS A 7 -35.46 -11.60 -20.70
N ASN A 8 -36.74 -11.47 -21.05
CA ASN A 8 -37.16 -11.36 -22.44
C ASN A 8 -36.84 -10.00 -23.07
N GLU A 9 -36.79 -8.94 -22.25
CA GLU A 9 -36.51 -7.58 -22.69
C GLU A 9 -35.00 -7.31 -22.74
N TYR A 10 -34.26 -7.75 -21.71
CA TYR A 10 -32.86 -7.40 -21.51
C TYR A 10 -31.88 -8.55 -21.83
N GLY A 11 -32.37 -9.76 -22.06
CA GLY A 11 -31.54 -10.96 -22.29
C GLY A 11 -30.98 -11.60 -21.02
N PHE A 12 -31.13 -10.93 -19.87
CA PHE A 12 -30.65 -11.34 -18.54
C PHE A 12 -31.73 -11.08 -17.49
N ASP A 13 -31.69 -11.79 -16.36
CA ASP A 13 -32.69 -11.63 -15.28
C ASP A 13 -32.26 -10.68 -14.15
N THR A 14 -31.00 -10.25 -14.12
CA THR A 14 -30.46 -9.40 -13.05
C THR A 14 -29.67 -8.21 -13.62
N ALA A 15 -29.85 -7.03 -13.03
CA ALA A 15 -29.03 -5.84 -13.29
C ALA A 15 -28.48 -5.24 -11.99
N VAL A 16 -27.21 -4.82 -12.00
CA VAL A 16 -26.56 -4.18 -10.84
C VAL A 16 -25.80 -2.92 -11.27
N SER A 17 -26.12 -1.77 -10.68
CA SER A 17 -25.36 -0.53 -10.85
C SER A 17 -24.41 -0.23 -9.69
N ALA A 18 -23.39 0.59 -9.93
CA ALA A 18 -22.42 1.02 -8.92
C ALA A 18 -22.94 2.19 -8.05
N SER A 19 -24.05 2.01 -7.34
CA SER A 19 -24.66 3.10 -6.54
C SER A 19 -23.75 3.61 -5.41
N ASP A 20 -22.84 2.78 -4.92
CA ASP A 20 -21.77 3.17 -3.99
C ASP A 20 -20.58 2.22 -4.13
N TRP A 21 -19.47 2.51 -3.44
CA TRP A 21 -18.23 1.73 -3.55
C TRP A 21 -18.39 0.23 -3.23
N LYS A 22 -19.36 -0.18 -2.38
CA LYS A 22 -19.60 -1.60 -2.05
C LYS A 22 -20.18 -2.31 -3.26
N TYR A 23 -21.13 -1.67 -3.95
CA TYR A 23 -21.67 -2.18 -5.22
C TYR A 23 -20.59 -2.18 -6.30
N SER A 24 -19.76 -1.14 -6.42
CA SER A 24 -18.62 -1.14 -7.36
C SER A 24 -17.66 -2.29 -7.09
N ALA A 25 -17.32 -2.54 -5.82
CA ALA A 25 -16.46 -3.65 -5.43
C ALA A 25 -17.13 -5.01 -5.73
N ALA A 26 -18.41 -5.18 -5.38
CA ALA A 26 -19.15 -6.40 -5.69
C ALA A 26 -19.22 -6.66 -7.20
N ILE A 27 -19.53 -5.65 -8.02
CA ILE A 27 -19.53 -5.71 -9.49
C ILE A 27 -18.16 -6.12 -10.02
N THR A 28 -17.08 -5.53 -9.51
CA THR A 28 -15.71 -5.90 -9.92
C THR A 28 -15.42 -7.37 -9.61
N GLY A 29 -15.82 -7.85 -8.41
CA GLY A 29 -15.69 -9.25 -8.03
C GLY A 29 -16.54 -10.19 -8.89
N LEU A 30 -17.76 -9.78 -9.24
CA LEU A 30 -18.66 -10.52 -10.14
C LEU A 30 -18.07 -10.62 -11.55
N ILE A 31 -17.51 -9.54 -12.10
CA ILE A 31 -16.85 -9.56 -13.40
C ILE A 31 -15.68 -10.55 -13.40
N TYR A 32 -14.84 -10.56 -12.36
CA TYR A 32 -13.78 -11.57 -12.22
C TYR A 32 -14.34 -13.00 -12.19
N TYR A 33 -15.42 -13.21 -11.43
CA TYR A 33 -16.10 -14.50 -11.37
C TYR A 33 -16.61 -14.95 -12.74
N PHE A 34 -17.33 -14.07 -13.45
CA PHE A 34 -17.89 -14.41 -14.75
C PHE A 34 -16.81 -14.68 -15.80
N LYS A 35 -15.72 -13.90 -15.83
CA LYS A 35 -14.63 -14.17 -16.76
C LYS A 35 -13.89 -15.48 -16.46
N GLU A 36 -13.58 -15.73 -15.19
CA GLU A 36 -12.81 -16.93 -14.79
C GLU A 36 -13.58 -18.24 -15.03
N LEU A 37 -14.92 -18.18 -14.92
CA LEU A 37 -15.80 -19.32 -15.15
C LEU A 37 -16.50 -19.31 -16.53
N GLU A 38 -16.07 -18.42 -17.43
CA GLU A 38 -16.61 -18.28 -18.79
C GLU A 38 -18.14 -18.13 -18.84
N LYS A 39 -18.70 -17.38 -17.88
CA LYS A 39 -20.13 -17.06 -17.79
C LYS A 39 -20.48 -15.80 -18.58
N LYS A 40 -21.74 -15.72 -19.01
CA LYS A 40 -22.21 -14.57 -19.79
C LYS A 40 -22.58 -13.41 -18.86
N TYR A 41 -22.15 -12.21 -19.24
CA TYR A 41 -22.58 -10.96 -18.65
C TYR A 41 -22.47 -9.85 -19.71
N GLU A 42 -23.12 -8.72 -19.47
CA GLU A 42 -23.01 -7.53 -20.30
C GLU A 42 -22.90 -6.28 -19.42
N ILE A 43 -22.09 -5.31 -19.84
CA ILE A 43 -22.09 -3.96 -19.27
C ILE A 43 -22.81 -3.05 -20.25
N LYS A 44 -23.87 -2.38 -19.80
CA LYS A 44 -24.69 -1.55 -20.68
C LYS A 44 -25.33 -0.38 -19.93
N GLU A 45 -25.44 0.75 -20.62
CA GLU A 45 -26.27 1.86 -20.17
C GLU A 45 -27.74 1.56 -20.50
N ILE A 46 -28.56 1.44 -19.47
CA ILE A 46 -30.02 1.20 -19.57
C ILE A 46 -30.76 2.05 -18.55
N THR A 47 -32.07 2.17 -18.72
CA THR A 47 -32.95 2.89 -17.77
C THR A 47 -33.82 1.90 -17.03
N ILE A 48 -33.68 1.82 -15.71
CA ILE A 48 -34.51 1.01 -14.82
C ILE A 48 -35.15 1.96 -13.80
N ASP A 49 -36.46 1.89 -13.61
CA ASP A 49 -37.20 2.75 -12.66
C ASP A 49 -36.87 4.24 -12.79
N GLU A 50 -36.86 4.76 -14.02
CA GLU A 50 -36.53 6.16 -14.37
C GLU A 50 -35.08 6.59 -14.10
N ILE A 51 -34.19 5.65 -13.75
CA ILE A 51 -32.76 5.89 -13.52
C ILE A 51 -31.96 5.32 -14.69
N THR A 52 -31.32 6.21 -15.47
CA THR A 52 -30.34 5.84 -16.49
C THR A 52 -28.96 5.76 -15.86
N ASP A 53 -28.33 4.59 -15.92
CA ASP A 53 -27.01 4.34 -15.33
C ASP A 53 -26.30 3.21 -16.10
N SER A 54 -25.01 2.99 -15.82
CA SER A 54 -24.25 1.84 -16.29
C SER A 54 -24.54 0.63 -15.41
N TYR A 55 -25.08 -0.45 -15.99
CA TYR A 55 -25.44 -1.67 -15.29
C TYR A 55 -24.61 -2.87 -15.73
N LEU A 56 -24.25 -3.73 -14.77
CA LEU A 56 -23.82 -5.10 -15.02
C LEU A 56 -25.05 -6.00 -15.09
N LEU A 57 -25.26 -6.63 -16.24
CA LEU A 57 -26.35 -7.56 -16.53
C LEU A 57 -25.84 -9.00 -16.50
N TYR A 58 -26.56 -9.90 -15.82
CA TYR A 58 -26.21 -11.32 -15.73
C TYR A 58 -27.42 -12.19 -15.34
N ASP A 59 -27.28 -13.50 -15.45
CA ASP A 59 -28.27 -14.47 -15.01
C ASP A 59 -27.99 -14.95 -13.58
N LYS A 60 -28.98 -14.82 -12.67
CA LYS A 60 -28.83 -15.17 -11.25
C LYS A 60 -28.47 -16.64 -11.03
N GLU A 61 -28.97 -17.53 -11.89
CA GLU A 61 -28.69 -18.97 -11.85
C GLU A 61 -27.21 -19.32 -12.04
N ASP A 62 -26.43 -18.43 -12.69
CA ASP A 62 -24.99 -18.62 -12.85
C ASP A 62 -24.22 -18.47 -11.53
N ILE A 63 -24.84 -17.89 -10.49
CA ILE A 63 -24.26 -17.74 -9.15
C ILE A 63 -24.83 -18.83 -8.23
N ASN A 64 -24.00 -19.83 -7.92
CA ASN A 64 -24.33 -20.89 -6.95
C ASN A 64 -23.09 -21.27 -6.13
N GLU A 65 -23.30 -22.03 -5.05
CA GLU A 65 -22.22 -22.38 -4.11
C GLU A 65 -21.10 -23.19 -4.78
N GLU A 66 -21.41 -24.14 -5.65
CA GLU A 66 -20.41 -24.97 -6.35
C GLU A 66 -19.48 -24.10 -7.22
N ASN A 67 -20.05 -23.28 -8.10
CA ASN A 67 -19.29 -22.37 -8.96
C ASN A 67 -18.50 -21.35 -8.13
N TYR A 68 -19.07 -20.83 -7.03
CA TYR A 68 -18.38 -19.88 -6.18
C TYR A 68 -17.15 -20.49 -5.48
N LEU A 69 -17.25 -21.75 -5.03
CA LEU A 69 -16.11 -22.47 -4.44
C LEU A 69 -15.03 -22.78 -5.50
N ASP A 70 -15.41 -23.18 -6.72
CA ASP A 70 -14.47 -23.34 -7.84
C ASP A 70 -13.76 -22.02 -8.15
N PHE A 71 -14.49 -20.90 -8.20
CA PHE A 71 -13.90 -19.58 -8.39
C PHE A 71 -12.91 -19.19 -7.29
N ILE A 72 -13.25 -19.39 -6.00
CA ILE A 72 -12.31 -19.12 -4.89
C ILE A 72 -11.00 -19.88 -5.10
N GLU A 73 -11.10 -21.15 -5.47
CA GLU A 73 -9.94 -22.02 -5.63
C GLU A 73 -9.07 -21.62 -6.83
N ARG A 74 -9.67 -21.18 -7.94
CA ARG A 74 -8.94 -20.65 -9.10
C ARG A 74 -8.30 -19.30 -8.81
N PHE A 75 -9.04 -18.40 -8.17
CA PHE A 75 -8.65 -17.02 -7.93
C PHE A 75 -7.49 -16.88 -6.94
N TYR A 76 -7.49 -17.65 -5.85
CA TYR A 76 -6.47 -17.54 -4.80
C TYR A 76 -5.30 -18.52 -5.00
N SER A 77 -4.08 -18.04 -4.71
CA SER A 77 -2.85 -18.83 -4.81
C SER A 77 -2.73 -19.88 -3.69
N GLU A 78 -1.74 -20.77 -3.81
CA GLU A 78 -1.41 -21.76 -2.77
C GLU A 78 -0.89 -21.13 -1.45
N GLU A 79 -0.43 -19.88 -1.47
CA GLU A 79 -0.12 -19.11 -0.26
C GLU A 79 -1.40 -18.80 0.54
N ALA A 80 -2.47 -18.45 -0.17
CA ALA A 80 -3.77 -18.16 0.42
C ALA A 80 -4.56 -19.45 0.75
N LEU A 81 -4.41 -20.51 -0.05
CA LEU A 81 -5.12 -21.77 0.10
C LEU A 81 -4.13 -22.93 0.23
N ALA A 82 -3.75 -23.23 1.47
CA ALA A 82 -2.67 -24.17 1.79
C ALA A 82 -2.92 -25.61 1.30
N HIS A 83 -4.16 -26.01 1.03
CA HIS A 83 -4.45 -27.33 0.46
C HIS A 83 -3.91 -27.50 -0.96
N LYS A 84 -3.88 -26.42 -1.76
CA LYS A 84 -3.25 -26.40 -3.09
C LYS A 84 -1.76 -26.74 -2.99
N LYS A 85 -1.08 -26.20 -1.97
CA LYS A 85 0.33 -26.48 -1.72
C LYS A 85 0.57 -27.96 -1.40
N ILE A 86 -0.28 -28.55 -0.55
CA ILE A 86 -0.21 -29.99 -0.22
C ILE A 86 -0.47 -30.83 -1.47
N GLU A 87 -1.51 -30.51 -2.23
CA GLU A 87 -1.88 -31.22 -3.46
C GLU A 87 -0.74 -31.16 -4.50
N ASN A 88 -0.16 -29.99 -4.72
CA ASN A 88 0.97 -29.78 -5.62
C ASN A 88 2.20 -30.59 -5.19
N GLN A 89 2.57 -30.53 -3.90
CA GLN A 89 3.68 -31.32 -3.36
C GLN A 89 3.45 -32.82 -3.56
N LEU A 90 2.25 -33.32 -3.30
CA LEU A 90 1.93 -34.73 -3.46
C LEU A 90 1.94 -35.17 -4.93
N LYS A 91 1.40 -34.35 -5.85
CA LYS A 91 1.31 -34.68 -7.28
C LYS A 91 2.68 -34.66 -7.98
N HIS A 92 3.52 -33.67 -7.68
CA HIS A 92 4.75 -33.41 -8.44
C HIS A 92 6.02 -33.98 -7.80
N THR A 93 5.97 -34.42 -6.54
CA THR A 93 7.11 -35.10 -5.89
C THR A 93 7.19 -36.56 -6.35
N LYS A 94 8.38 -36.95 -6.86
CA LYS A 94 8.69 -38.34 -7.25
C LYS A 94 9.13 -39.18 -6.05
N GLU A 95 9.98 -38.63 -5.19
CA GLU A 95 10.52 -39.28 -4.01
C GLU A 95 10.34 -38.40 -2.78
N PHE A 96 9.78 -38.96 -1.71
CA PHE A 96 9.50 -38.24 -0.48
C PHE A 96 10.69 -38.32 0.47
N THR A 97 11.60 -37.35 0.35
CA THR A 97 12.71 -37.22 1.31
C THR A 97 12.18 -36.81 2.70
N PRO A 98 12.94 -37.03 3.78
CA PRO A 98 12.55 -36.63 5.14
C PRO A 98 12.16 -35.14 5.23
N GLU A 99 12.83 -34.26 4.49
CA GLU A 99 12.55 -32.83 4.43
C GLU A 99 11.20 -32.54 3.77
N ILE A 100 10.88 -33.21 2.66
CA ILE A 100 9.58 -33.05 1.97
C ILE A 100 8.45 -33.58 2.85
N ILE A 101 8.64 -34.74 3.50
CA ILE A 101 7.68 -35.31 4.44
C ILE A 101 7.41 -34.32 5.58
N LYS A 102 8.46 -33.69 6.12
CA LYS A 102 8.34 -32.66 7.16
C LYS A 102 7.54 -31.45 6.65
N SER A 103 7.86 -30.94 5.47
CA SER A 103 7.14 -29.81 4.86
C SER A 103 5.64 -30.09 4.66
N ILE A 104 5.30 -31.29 4.15
CA ILE A 104 3.90 -31.70 3.97
C ILE A 104 3.18 -31.77 5.33
N LYS A 105 3.79 -32.37 6.36
CA LYS A 105 3.21 -32.42 7.71
C LYS A 105 2.96 -31.04 8.31
N GLU A 106 3.89 -30.10 8.09
CA GLU A 106 3.73 -28.70 8.51
C GLU A 106 2.55 -28.04 7.76
N ASN A 107 2.44 -28.24 6.44
CA ASN A 107 1.33 -27.69 5.66
C ASN A 107 -0.04 -28.31 6.05
N MET A 108 -0.10 -29.62 6.34
CA MET A 108 -1.31 -30.31 6.86
C MET A 108 -1.77 -29.74 8.21
N SER A 109 -0.87 -29.07 8.94
CA SER A 109 -1.16 -28.45 10.23
C SER A 109 -1.10 -26.91 10.18
N ALA A 110 -1.12 -26.31 8.98
CA ALA A 110 -0.96 -24.87 8.79
C ALA A 110 -2.12 -24.04 9.36
N ASN A 111 -3.33 -24.59 9.43
CA ASN A 111 -4.50 -23.91 10.00
C ASN A 111 -5.44 -24.90 10.70
N THR A 112 -6.44 -24.38 11.41
CA THR A 112 -7.41 -25.17 12.18
C THR A 112 -8.23 -26.11 11.29
N VAL A 113 -8.62 -25.68 10.09
CA VAL A 113 -9.40 -26.46 9.12
C VAL A 113 -8.62 -27.69 8.66
N LEU A 114 -7.37 -27.52 8.25
CA LEU A 114 -6.52 -28.63 7.81
C LEU A 114 -6.17 -29.58 8.96
N LYS A 115 -5.93 -29.04 10.17
CA LYS A 115 -5.74 -29.88 11.37
C LYS A 115 -6.94 -30.76 11.67
N GLU A 116 -8.15 -30.25 11.46
CA GLU A 116 -9.39 -31.02 11.65
C GLU A 116 -9.50 -32.14 10.61
N VAL A 117 -9.35 -31.80 9.32
CA VAL A 117 -9.41 -32.76 8.20
C VAL A 117 -8.37 -33.87 8.38
N PHE A 118 -7.13 -33.53 8.73
CA PHE A 118 -6.03 -34.48 8.87
C PHE A 118 -5.85 -35.03 10.29
N SER A 119 -6.79 -34.80 11.20
CA SER A 119 -6.68 -35.24 12.60
C SER A 119 -6.41 -36.74 12.76
N LYS A 120 -6.92 -37.56 11.82
CA LYS A 120 -6.79 -39.02 11.81
C LYS A 120 -5.76 -39.57 10.81
N VAL A 121 -5.22 -38.72 9.93
CA VAL A 121 -4.31 -39.14 8.85
C VAL A 121 -3.01 -38.37 8.94
N LYS A 122 -1.91 -39.08 9.19
CA LYS A 122 -0.56 -38.50 9.17
C LYS A 122 0.14 -38.94 7.90
N PHE A 123 0.79 -38.01 7.22
CA PHE A 123 1.59 -38.35 6.05
C PHE A 123 2.90 -39.04 6.47
N ASP A 124 3.21 -40.20 5.89
CA ASP A 124 4.44 -40.96 6.21
C ASP A 124 5.36 -41.16 4.99
N GLY A 125 4.97 -40.64 3.82
CA GLY A 125 5.69 -40.81 2.55
C GLY A 125 5.20 -41.98 1.70
N THR A 126 4.43 -42.91 2.27
CA THR A 126 3.87 -44.09 1.57
C THR A 126 2.38 -43.94 1.28
N ASN A 127 1.66 -43.14 2.08
CA ASN A 127 0.21 -42.97 2.00
C ASN A 127 -0.26 -41.79 1.12
N LYS A 128 0.46 -41.47 0.04
CA LYS A 128 0.13 -40.37 -0.89
C LYS A 128 -1.32 -40.43 -1.40
N ASP A 129 -1.76 -41.60 -1.87
CA ASP A 129 -3.09 -41.74 -2.48
C ASP A 129 -4.22 -41.61 -1.47
N GLU A 130 -4.00 -42.01 -0.21
CA GLU A 130 -4.95 -41.83 0.88
C GLU A 130 -5.15 -40.33 1.16
N VAL A 131 -4.05 -39.58 1.28
CA VAL A 131 -4.09 -38.14 1.55
C VAL A 131 -4.74 -37.38 0.40
N LEU A 132 -4.43 -37.72 -0.86
CA LEU A 132 -5.07 -37.11 -2.03
C LEU A 132 -6.58 -37.39 -2.11
N LYS A 133 -7.00 -38.64 -1.81
CA LYS A 133 -8.44 -38.98 -1.76
C LYS A 133 -9.17 -38.19 -0.68
N LEU A 134 -8.56 -38.04 0.50
CA LEU A 134 -9.13 -37.25 1.59
C LEU A 134 -9.25 -35.76 1.22
N LEU A 135 -8.21 -35.18 0.61
CA LEU A 135 -8.25 -33.80 0.12
C LEU A 135 -9.39 -33.57 -0.88
N ASN A 136 -9.55 -34.47 -1.85
CA ASN A 136 -10.61 -34.35 -2.85
C ASN A 136 -12.00 -34.53 -2.24
N LYS A 137 -12.15 -35.44 -1.27
CA LYS A 137 -13.42 -35.67 -0.59
C LYS A 137 -13.86 -34.45 0.23
N GLU A 138 -12.93 -33.78 0.91
CA GLU A 138 -13.21 -32.64 1.80
C GLU A 138 -12.94 -31.28 1.11
N ARG A 139 -12.77 -31.25 -0.22
CA ARG A 139 -12.30 -30.07 -0.99
C ARG A 139 -13.16 -28.84 -0.74
N ASP A 140 -14.46 -28.96 -0.91
CA ASP A 140 -15.42 -27.86 -0.73
C ASP A 140 -15.42 -27.35 0.72
N TYR A 141 -15.37 -28.27 1.69
CA TYR A 141 -15.28 -27.91 3.12
C TYR A 141 -14.01 -27.11 3.41
N ILE A 142 -12.86 -27.58 2.90
CA ILE A 142 -11.57 -26.93 3.08
C ILE A 142 -11.57 -25.53 2.46
N ILE A 143 -12.04 -25.40 1.23
CA ILE A 143 -12.11 -24.12 0.50
C ILE A 143 -13.00 -23.15 1.27
N LYS A 144 -14.24 -23.55 1.55
CA LYS A 144 -15.24 -22.72 2.23
C LYS A 144 -14.73 -22.24 3.58
N LYS A 145 -14.31 -23.17 4.46
CA LYS A 145 -13.89 -22.81 5.82
C LYS A 145 -12.57 -22.05 5.87
N SER A 146 -11.65 -22.32 4.94
CA SER A 146 -10.41 -21.54 4.84
C SER A 146 -10.68 -20.11 4.38
N PHE A 147 -11.58 -19.93 3.42
CA PHE A 147 -11.96 -18.61 2.91
C PHE A 147 -12.74 -17.79 3.95
N GLU A 148 -13.75 -18.40 4.58
CA GLU A 148 -14.60 -17.76 5.60
C GLU A 148 -13.80 -17.22 6.79
N ASN A 149 -12.87 -18.01 7.33
CA ASN A 149 -12.27 -17.75 8.64
C ASN A 149 -10.95 -16.98 8.60
N LYS A 150 -10.27 -16.91 7.45
CA LYS A 150 -8.97 -16.26 7.37
C LYS A 150 -9.11 -14.74 7.42
N ASP A 151 -8.42 -14.12 8.36
CA ASP A 151 -8.44 -12.67 8.57
C ASP A 151 -7.98 -11.87 7.34
N ASN A 152 -7.22 -12.47 6.42
CA ASN A 152 -6.79 -11.84 5.17
C ASN A 152 -7.62 -12.23 3.94
N LEU A 153 -8.73 -12.96 4.12
CA LEU A 153 -9.71 -13.33 3.09
C LEU A 153 -11.09 -12.76 3.46
N TYR A 154 -12.15 -13.57 3.45
CA TYR A 154 -13.52 -13.11 3.66
C TYR A 154 -13.70 -12.32 4.97
N ALA A 155 -13.15 -12.80 6.09
CA ALA A 155 -13.25 -12.16 7.40
C ALA A 155 -12.58 -10.76 7.48
N ASN A 156 -11.73 -10.43 6.50
CA ASN A 156 -11.18 -9.08 6.39
C ASN A 156 -12.26 -8.07 6.00
N TYR A 157 -13.12 -8.46 5.06
CA TYR A 157 -14.04 -7.56 4.36
C TYR A 157 -15.47 -7.70 4.86
N CYS A 158 -15.85 -8.89 5.30
CA CYS A 158 -17.20 -9.24 5.69
C CYS A 158 -17.25 -9.68 7.16
N GLN A 159 -18.43 -9.54 7.75
CA GLN A 159 -18.71 -9.81 9.14
C GLN A 159 -18.65 -11.31 9.40
N VAL A 160 -17.82 -11.67 10.38
CA VAL A 160 -17.79 -12.99 11.00
C VAL A 160 -18.05 -12.76 12.49
N SER A 161 -19.22 -13.18 12.98
CA SER A 161 -19.63 -12.97 14.37
C SER A 161 -19.74 -14.30 15.09
N ASN A 162 -19.05 -14.46 16.22
CA ASN A 162 -19.03 -15.70 17.00
C ASN A 162 -18.69 -16.95 16.16
N GLY A 163 -17.74 -16.83 15.22
CA GLY A 163 -17.34 -17.91 14.31
C GLY A 163 -18.36 -18.23 13.21
N LYS A 164 -19.40 -17.40 13.02
CA LYS A 164 -20.38 -17.54 11.95
C LYS A 164 -20.19 -16.43 10.92
N SER A 165 -19.82 -16.85 9.71
CA SER A 165 -19.78 -16.00 8.53
C SER A 165 -21.19 -15.74 7.99
N LYS A 166 -21.38 -14.60 7.32
CA LYS A 166 -22.57 -14.31 6.50
C LYS A 166 -22.48 -14.81 5.05
N LEU A 167 -21.38 -15.46 4.68
CA LEU A 167 -21.20 -16.06 3.36
C LEU A 167 -22.37 -17.00 3.05
N PHE A 168 -23.01 -16.83 1.89
CA PHE A 168 -24.20 -17.58 1.47
C PHE A 168 -25.42 -17.47 2.40
N THR A 169 -25.46 -16.46 3.27
CA THR A 169 -26.66 -16.19 4.07
C THR A 169 -27.58 -15.19 3.35
N SER A 170 -28.89 -15.39 3.51
CA SER A 170 -29.90 -14.46 2.99
C SER A 170 -29.69 -13.05 3.55
N SER A 171 -29.87 -12.05 2.68
CA SER A 171 -29.80 -10.63 3.04
C SER A 171 -31.08 -10.10 3.71
N GLU A 172 -32.18 -10.85 3.72
CA GLU A 172 -33.47 -10.37 4.21
C GLU A 172 -33.42 -9.95 5.70
N LYS A 173 -33.73 -8.68 5.97
CA LYS A 173 -33.78 -8.09 7.33
C LYS A 173 -32.51 -8.34 8.15
N SER A 174 -31.37 -8.46 7.47
CA SER A 174 -30.06 -8.76 8.03
C SER A 174 -29.16 -7.52 7.92
N PRO A 175 -28.39 -7.15 8.97
CA PRO A 175 -27.39 -6.10 8.85
C PRO A 175 -26.44 -6.33 7.67
N CYS A 176 -25.92 -5.29 7.01
CA CYS A 176 -24.97 -5.48 5.91
C CYS A 176 -23.84 -6.42 6.31
N ARG A 177 -23.51 -7.38 5.45
CA ARG A 177 -22.40 -8.30 5.68
C ARG A 177 -21.04 -7.63 5.60
N VAL A 178 -20.92 -6.44 5.04
CA VAL A 178 -19.66 -5.70 4.99
C VAL A 178 -19.22 -5.28 6.39
N ARG A 179 -17.97 -5.57 6.72
CA ARG A 179 -17.38 -5.29 8.03
C ARG A 179 -17.22 -3.78 8.23
N GLY A 180 -17.61 -3.29 9.40
CA GLY A 180 -17.50 -1.86 9.75
C GLY A 180 -18.52 -0.94 9.07
N TYR A 181 -19.45 -1.46 8.26
CA TYR A 181 -20.46 -0.65 7.59
C TYR A 181 -21.65 -0.29 8.49
N TYR A 182 -22.16 -1.25 9.26
CA TYR A 182 -23.17 -0.99 10.29
C TYR A 182 -22.56 -0.93 11.69
N PHE A 183 -23.07 -0.02 12.52
CA PHE A 183 -22.72 0.06 13.93
C PHE A 183 -23.33 -1.11 14.69
N ASP A 184 -22.48 -2.01 15.20
CA ASP A 184 -22.86 -3.10 16.11
C ASP A 184 -24.05 -3.95 15.59
N PRO A 185 -23.84 -4.81 14.57
CA PRO A 185 -24.89 -5.58 13.91
C PRO A 185 -25.67 -6.53 14.84
N GLY A 186 -25.14 -6.82 16.05
CA GLY A 186 -25.82 -7.62 17.08
C GLY A 186 -26.66 -6.81 18.07
N ARG A 187 -26.52 -5.48 18.10
CA ARG A 187 -27.15 -4.62 19.10
C ARG A 187 -28.56 -4.23 18.71
N LYS A 188 -29.53 -4.96 19.26
CA LYS A 188 -30.98 -4.70 19.18
C LYS A 188 -31.44 -3.50 20.05
N SER A 189 -30.61 -2.47 20.22
CA SER A 189 -31.00 -1.30 21.02
C SER A 189 -31.73 -0.30 20.14
N LYS A 190 -32.86 0.23 20.64
CA LYS A 190 -33.61 1.33 19.99
C LYS A 190 -32.75 2.56 19.68
N ALA A 191 -31.57 2.70 20.31
CA ALA A 191 -30.68 3.84 20.15
C ALA A 191 -30.18 4.07 18.71
N THR A 192 -30.15 3.04 17.86
CA THR A 192 -29.73 3.16 16.45
C THR A 192 -30.91 3.40 15.50
N ALA A 193 -32.13 3.34 16.00
CA ALA A 193 -33.33 3.50 15.20
C ALA A 193 -33.80 4.96 15.20
N TYR A 194 -34.28 5.44 14.05
CA TYR A 194 -35.00 6.72 13.99
C TYR A 194 -36.15 6.72 15.01
N ASN A 195 -36.29 7.83 15.75
CA ASN A 195 -37.28 7.98 16.83
C ASN A 195 -37.28 6.84 17.88
N PHE A 196 -36.16 6.13 18.04
CA PHE A 196 -36.06 4.98 18.93
C PHE A 196 -37.08 3.87 18.63
N THR A 197 -37.58 3.78 17.40
CA THR A 197 -38.54 2.74 16.98
C THR A 197 -37.83 1.64 16.22
N SER A 198 -37.75 0.43 16.77
CA SER A 198 -37.03 -0.70 16.12
C SER A 198 -37.54 -1.04 14.71
N SER A 199 -38.79 -0.69 14.39
CA SER A 199 -39.39 -0.86 13.06
C SER A 199 -38.84 0.10 12.00
N SER A 200 -38.15 1.16 12.40
CA SER A 200 -37.53 2.12 11.47
C SER A 200 -36.04 1.83 11.24
N ILE A 201 -35.53 0.69 11.72
CA ILE A 201 -34.19 0.22 11.37
C ILE A 201 -34.29 -0.38 9.98
N ASP A 202 -33.63 0.23 9.02
CA ASP A 202 -33.50 -0.30 7.67
C ASP A 202 -32.11 -0.90 7.48
N TYR A 203 -32.07 -2.20 7.23
CA TYR A 203 -30.83 -2.92 6.95
C TYR A 203 -30.69 -3.12 5.44
N LEU A 204 -29.62 -2.57 4.88
CA LEU A 204 -29.25 -2.70 3.48
C LEU A 204 -28.11 -3.72 3.37
N ASP A 205 -28.47 -4.97 3.08
CA ASP A 205 -27.55 -6.05 2.73
C ASP A 205 -27.91 -6.60 1.34
N ASP A 206 -26.92 -7.15 0.65
CA ASP A 206 -27.10 -7.85 -0.63
C ASP A 206 -26.18 -9.08 -0.68
N GLU A 207 -26.66 -10.17 -1.26
CA GLU A 207 -25.92 -11.42 -1.44
C GLU A 207 -24.68 -11.22 -2.32
N ILE A 208 -24.73 -10.27 -3.27
CA ILE A 208 -23.58 -9.97 -4.13
C ILE A 208 -22.40 -9.39 -3.35
N PHE A 209 -22.60 -8.91 -2.12
CA PHE A 209 -21.50 -8.42 -1.28
C PHE A 209 -20.54 -9.52 -0.84
N ASP A 210 -20.88 -10.80 -1.05
CA ASP A 210 -19.94 -11.90 -0.92
C ASP A 210 -18.76 -11.76 -1.89
N PHE A 211 -18.94 -11.05 -3.01
CA PHE A 211 -17.92 -10.85 -4.05
C PHE A 211 -16.94 -9.68 -3.77
N ILE A 212 -17.19 -8.86 -2.74
CA ILE A 212 -16.32 -7.73 -2.40
C ILE A 212 -14.84 -8.11 -2.19
N PRO A 213 -14.49 -9.23 -1.50
CA PRO A 213 -13.10 -9.62 -1.29
C PRO A 213 -12.27 -9.74 -2.57
N PHE A 214 -12.91 -10.07 -3.70
CA PHE A 214 -12.22 -10.30 -4.98
C PHE A 214 -11.88 -8.99 -5.70
N ALA A 215 -12.52 -7.88 -5.37
CA ALA A 215 -12.22 -6.57 -5.95
C ALA A 215 -10.84 -6.04 -5.51
N PHE A 216 -10.42 -6.41 -4.31
CA PHE A 216 -9.24 -5.82 -3.67
C PHE A 216 -7.94 -6.44 -4.19
N THR A 217 -6.94 -5.58 -4.35
CA THR A 217 -5.57 -5.93 -4.76
C THR A 217 -4.60 -5.51 -3.66
N GLY A 218 -3.66 -6.39 -3.29
CA GLY A 218 -2.67 -6.06 -2.28
C GLY A 218 -1.93 -7.26 -1.71
N ASN A 219 -1.54 -7.15 -0.43
CA ASN A 219 -0.89 -8.21 0.32
C ASN A 219 -1.80 -8.71 1.46
N SER A 220 -1.30 -9.62 2.31
CA SER A 220 -2.08 -10.24 3.38
C SER A 220 -2.44 -9.31 4.56
N PHE A 221 -1.98 -8.06 4.55
CA PHE A 221 -2.21 -7.07 5.60
C PHE A 221 -2.94 -5.83 5.08
N GLU A 222 -2.59 -5.37 3.88
CA GLU A 222 -3.09 -4.14 3.28
C GLU A 222 -3.55 -4.39 1.85
N THR A 223 -4.75 -3.94 1.53
CA THR A 223 -5.32 -4.03 0.19
C THR A 223 -6.04 -2.75 -0.22
N ILE A 224 -6.14 -2.54 -1.54
CA ILE A 224 -6.82 -1.40 -2.15
C ILE A 224 -7.77 -1.84 -3.26
N PHE A 225 -8.78 -1.03 -3.50
CA PHE A 225 -9.71 -1.11 -4.61
C PHE A 225 -9.86 0.28 -5.24
N LEU A 226 -9.85 0.35 -6.57
CA LEU A 226 -10.03 1.61 -7.29
C LEU A 226 -11.51 1.77 -7.60
N ASN A 227 -12.14 2.79 -7.03
CA ASN A 227 -13.56 3.02 -7.23
C ASN A 227 -13.78 4.09 -8.31
N ASP A 228 -14.48 3.66 -9.37
CA ASP A 228 -15.21 4.51 -10.28
C ASP A 228 -16.63 3.99 -10.31
N ASN A 229 -17.54 4.76 -9.73
CA ASN A 229 -18.92 4.36 -9.56
C ASN A 229 -19.84 4.99 -10.61
N LEU A 230 -19.26 5.57 -11.68
CA LEU A 230 -19.98 6.21 -12.78
C LEU A 230 -19.92 5.36 -14.06
N ASP A 231 -18.79 4.69 -14.31
CA ASP A 231 -18.56 3.94 -15.54
C ASP A 231 -17.98 2.56 -15.23
N LEU A 232 -18.78 1.52 -15.48
CA LEU A 232 -18.39 0.15 -15.14
C LEU A 232 -17.29 -0.41 -16.05
N GLU A 233 -17.16 0.06 -17.30
CA GLU A 233 -16.08 -0.35 -18.20
C GLU A 233 -14.74 0.23 -17.72
N ILE A 234 -14.74 1.49 -17.27
CA ILE A 234 -13.57 2.12 -16.68
C ILE A 234 -13.23 1.42 -15.35
N LEU A 235 -14.22 1.19 -14.49
CA LEU A 235 -14.05 0.47 -13.22
C LEU A 235 -13.39 -0.89 -13.42
N GLU A 236 -13.88 -1.66 -14.39
CA GLU A 236 -13.32 -2.95 -14.79
C GLU A 236 -11.87 -2.81 -15.23
N ASN A 237 -11.62 -1.98 -16.26
CA ASN A 237 -10.30 -1.81 -16.87
C ASN A 237 -9.23 -1.37 -15.86
N MET A 238 -9.59 -0.44 -14.98
CA MET A 238 -8.67 0.07 -13.96
C MET A 238 -8.26 -1.00 -12.95
N ASN A 239 -9.22 -1.79 -12.46
CA ASN A 239 -8.92 -2.81 -11.46
C ASN A 239 -8.19 -4.02 -12.06
N TYR A 240 -8.47 -4.40 -13.31
CA TYR A 240 -7.68 -5.42 -14.03
C TYR A 240 -6.22 -4.99 -14.16
N LYS A 241 -5.97 -3.76 -14.66
CA LYS A 241 -4.61 -3.24 -14.82
C LYS A 241 -3.89 -3.05 -13.49
N LEU A 242 -4.59 -2.61 -12.45
CA LEU A 242 -4.01 -2.53 -11.11
C LEU A 242 -3.52 -3.92 -10.66
N ARG A 243 -4.31 -4.98 -10.84
CA ARG A 243 -3.93 -6.34 -10.44
C ARG A 243 -2.72 -6.86 -11.22
N GLU A 244 -2.72 -6.65 -12.53
CA GLU A 244 -1.59 -6.98 -13.42
C GLU A 244 -0.30 -6.28 -12.94
N TYR A 245 -0.33 -4.95 -12.86
CA TYR A 245 0.85 -4.16 -12.49
C TYR A 245 1.30 -4.39 -11.05
N PHE A 246 0.37 -4.70 -10.14
CA PHE A 246 0.70 -5.08 -8.78
C PHE A 246 1.49 -6.39 -8.73
N SER A 247 1.10 -7.36 -9.56
CA SER A 247 1.75 -8.67 -9.60
C SER A 247 3.17 -8.54 -10.15
N GLU A 248 3.34 -7.82 -11.27
CA GLU A 248 4.65 -7.53 -11.87
C GLU A 248 5.59 -6.77 -10.93
N GLU A 249 5.11 -5.69 -10.30
CA GLU A 249 5.94 -4.89 -9.39
C GLU A 249 6.26 -5.65 -8.10
N LYS A 250 5.34 -6.48 -7.59
CA LYS A 250 5.60 -7.37 -6.45
C LYS A 250 6.69 -8.38 -6.78
N GLU A 251 6.65 -9.00 -7.96
CA GLU A 251 7.65 -9.94 -8.41
C GLU A 251 9.03 -9.28 -8.53
N ARG A 252 9.10 -8.14 -9.23
CA ARG A 252 10.34 -7.34 -9.37
C ARG A 252 10.97 -7.00 -8.03
N GLU A 253 10.19 -6.49 -7.07
CA GLU A 253 10.68 -6.14 -5.74
C GLU A 253 11.12 -7.38 -4.95
N THR A 254 10.45 -8.52 -5.13
CA THR A 254 10.83 -9.80 -4.50
C THR A 254 12.17 -10.30 -5.05
N GLU A 255 12.39 -10.20 -6.37
CA GLU A 255 13.66 -10.54 -6.99
C GLU A 255 14.80 -9.64 -6.53
N GLU A 256 14.58 -8.33 -6.45
CA GLU A 256 15.56 -7.37 -5.95
C GLU A 256 15.97 -7.71 -4.50
N ILE A 257 15.00 -8.05 -3.63
CA ILE A 257 15.27 -8.48 -2.26
C ILE A 257 16.08 -9.79 -2.24
N LYS A 258 15.75 -10.76 -3.10
CA LYS A 258 16.47 -12.03 -3.20
C LYS A 258 17.93 -11.81 -3.62
N LYS A 259 18.18 -11.01 -4.67
CA LYS A 259 19.53 -10.64 -5.13
C LYS A 259 20.33 -9.97 -4.02
N PHE A 260 19.74 -8.98 -3.34
CA PHE A 260 20.40 -8.28 -2.23
C PHE A 260 20.76 -9.23 -1.07
N LYS A 261 19.86 -10.14 -0.69
CA LYS A 261 20.15 -11.15 0.34
C LYS A 261 21.28 -12.09 -0.07
N GLN A 262 21.30 -12.53 -1.33
CA GLN A 262 22.37 -13.39 -1.87
C GLN A 262 23.72 -12.69 -1.87
N GLU A 263 23.79 -11.46 -2.38
CA GLU A 263 25.02 -10.65 -2.38
C GLU A 263 25.55 -10.44 -0.95
N LYS A 264 24.66 -10.17 0.01
CA LYS A 264 25.02 -10.03 1.42
C LYS A 264 25.54 -11.34 2.02
N ALA A 265 24.89 -12.47 1.75
CA ALA A 265 25.32 -13.78 2.21
C ALA A 265 26.72 -14.15 1.69
N ILE A 266 26.99 -13.86 0.40
CA ILE A 266 28.31 -14.03 -0.22
C ILE A 266 29.35 -13.15 0.49
N LYS A 267 29.05 -11.86 0.70
CA LYS A 267 29.96 -10.92 1.41
C LYS A 267 30.23 -11.35 2.86
N GLU A 268 29.24 -11.93 3.55
CA GLU A 268 29.33 -12.32 4.97
C GLU A 268 29.81 -13.77 5.20
N LYS A 269 30.11 -14.55 4.14
CA LYS A 269 30.47 -15.98 4.22
C LYS A 269 29.49 -16.82 5.06
N LYS A 270 28.21 -16.48 5.03
CA LYS A 270 27.14 -17.24 5.70
C LYS A 270 26.31 -17.96 4.66
N ASN A 271 26.10 -19.26 4.85
CA ASN A 271 25.04 -20.00 4.16
C ASN A 271 23.72 -19.71 4.90
N GLU A 272 23.10 -18.55 4.66
CA GLU A 272 21.73 -18.33 5.16
C GLU A 272 20.71 -18.98 4.21
N GLU A 273 19.77 -19.73 4.78
CA GLU A 273 18.62 -20.29 4.06
C GLU A 273 17.82 -19.17 3.39
N THR A 274 17.77 -19.20 2.06
CA THR A 274 17.13 -18.20 1.19
C THR A 274 15.61 -18.10 1.36
N GLU A 275 14.99 -18.98 2.16
CA GLU A 275 13.53 -19.08 2.34
C GLU A 275 13.00 -18.46 3.64
N GLY A 276 13.87 -17.93 4.51
CA GLY A 276 13.47 -17.27 5.75
C GLY A 276 12.70 -15.96 5.52
N ASN A 277 11.41 -15.97 5.90
CA ASN A 277 10.44 -14.86 5.95
C ASN A 277 10.84 -13.64 5.09
N LEU A 278 10.50 -13.68 3.79
CA LEU A 278 10.46 -12.48 2.97
C LEU A 278 9.61 -11.44 3.71
N THR A 279 10.24 -10.34 4.12
CA THR A 279 9.56 -9.23 4.77
C THR A 279 8.50 -8.75 3.79
N SER A 280 7.23 -8.74 4.20
CA SER A 280 6.13 -8.36 3.31
C SER A 280 6.40 -6.98 2.73
N ILE A 281 6.48 -6.89 1.39
CA ILE A 281 6.68 -5.61 0.70
C ILE A 281 5.46 -4.73 0.99
N PRO A 282 5.65 -3.50 1.51
CA PRO A 282 4.53 -2.61 1.84
C PRO A 282 3.68 -2.32 0.61
N LEU A 283 2.35 -2.33 0.79
CA LEU A 283 1.40 -2.04 -0.30
C LEU A 283 1.72 -0.69 -0.95
N LYS A 284 1.92 0.34 -0.11
CA LYS A 284 2.16 1.71 -0.58
C LYS A 284 3.44 1.83 -1.42
N LYS A 285 4.48 1.01 -1.18
CA LYS A 285 5.69 1.03 -2.00
C LYS A 285 5.39 0.56 -3.42
N ILE A 286 4.72 -0.58 -3.54
CA ILE A 286 4.30 -1.14 -4.83
C ILE A 286 3.35 -0.15 -5.53
N PHE A 287 2.34 0.33 -4.81
CA PHE A 287 1.33 1.21 -5.37
C PHE A 287 1.91 2.56 -5.84
N LEU A 288 2.80 3.20 -5.06
CA LEU A 288 3.52 4.41 -5.49
C LEU A 288 4.33 4.18 -6.77
N ASN A 289 4.96 3.01 -6.92
CA ASN A 289 5.70 2.65 -8.12
C ASN A 289 4.77 2.49 -9.34
N ILE A 290 3.61 1.87 -9.16
CA ILE A 290 2.59 1.73 -10.21
C ILE A 290 2.11 3.12 -10.65
N LEU A 291 1.65 3.96 -9.72
CA LEU A 291 1.14 5.29 -10.03
C LEU A 291 2.17 6.16 -10.77
N ARG A 292 3.45 6.04 -10.41
CA ARG A 292 4.55 6.75 -11.07
C ARG A 292 4.79 6.27 -12.51
N LYS A 293 4.80 4.95 -12.74
CA LYS A 293 5.25 4.36 -14.03
C LYS A 293 4.12 4.13 -15.02
N LYS A 294 2.92 3.87 -14.52
CA LYS A 294 1.82 3.30 -15.29
C LYS A 294 0.50 3.97 -14.90
N SER A 295 0.43 5.31 -14.81
CA SER A 295 -0.82 5.99 -14.40
C SER A 295 -1.86 6.14 -15.51
N ASP A 296 -1.54 5.79 -16.75
CA ASP A 296 -2.40 6.06 -17.93
C ASP A 296 -3.77 5.38 -17.89
N TYR A 297 -3.92 4.35 -17.05
CA TYR A 297 -5.20 3.68 -16.84
C TYR A 297 -6.13 4.40 -15.87
N ILE A 298 -5.59 5.30 -15.03
CA ILE A 298 -6.36 6.04 -14.04
C ILE A 298 -6.94 7.28 -14.73
N LYS A 299 -8.26 7.37 -14.77
CA LYS A 299 -8.97 8.47 -15.40
C LYS A 299 -9.39 9.47 -14.32
N TYR A 300 -8.73 10.64 -14.29
CA TYR A 300 -9.03 11.76 -13.37
C TYR A 300 -8.75 11.47 -11.88
N GLY A 301 -9.23 12.38 -11.02
CA GLY A 301 -9.19 12.18 -9.59
C GLY A 301 -10.07 10.99 -9.18
N MET A 302 -9.52 10.06 -8.41
CA MET A 302 -10.09 8.74 -8.18
C MET A 302 -10.26 8.46 -6.69
N GLU A 303 -11.37 7.82 -6.33
CA GLU A 303 -11.57 7.28 -4.99
C GLU A 303 -10.88 5.92 -4.87
N ILE A 304 -10.11 5.72 -3.81
CA ILE A 304 -9.42 4.48 -3.50
C ILE A 304 -9.93 3.99 -2.16
N ILE A 305 -10.51 2.80 -2.15
CA ILE A 305 -10.94 2.15 -0.92
C ILE A 305 -9.78 1.31 -0.41
N TYR A 306 -9.29 1.63 0.79
CA TYR A 306 -8.22 0.93 1.46
C TYR A 306 -8.75 0.06 2.61
N LYS A 307 -8.24 -1.16 2.72
CA LYS A 307 -8.50 -2.06 3.84
C LYS A 307 -7.20 -2.51 4.48
N ASN A 308 -7.08 -2.23 5.77
CA ASN A 308 -6.09 -2.83 6.65
C ASN A 308 -6.73 -3.97 7.44
N ARG A 309 -6.08 -5.13 7.48
CA ARG A 309 -6.55 -6.31 8.19
C ARG A 309 -6.77 -6.08 9.68
N ASP A 310 -5.91 -5.29 10.30
CA ASP A 310 -5.93 -5.06 11.74
C ASP A 310 -6.94 -3.95 12.13
N LYS A 311 -7.63 -3.36 11.15
CA LYS A 311 -8.72 -2.39 11.36
C LYS A 311 -10.07 -3.01 11.00
N GLU A 312 -11.11 -2.63 11.76
CA GLU A 312 -12.47 -3.12 11.52
C GLU A 312 -13.25 -2.32 10.48
N TYR A 313 -12.68 -1.22 9.99
CA TYR A 313 -13.29 -0.31 9.04
C TYR A 313 -12.45 -0.16 7.77
N PHE A 314 -13.10 0.36 6.72
CA PHE A 314 -12.46 0.77 5.48
C PHE A 314 -12.05 2.24 5.57
N GLU A 315 -10.96 2.61 4.90
CA GLU A 315 -10.55 4.00 4.75
C GLU A 315 -10.68 4.40 3.29
N THR A 316 -11.10 5.64 3.05
CA THR A 316 -11.15 6.20 1.70
C THR A 316 -9.98 7.14 1.50
N TRP A 317 -9.24 6.95 0.41
CA TRP A 317 -8.24 7.89 -0.07
C TRP A 317 -8.69 8.52 -1.39
N TYR A 318 -8.41 9.80 -1.57
CA TYR A 318 -8.72 10.51 -2.81
C TYR A 318 -7.42 10.86 -3.53
N LEU A 319 -7.20 10.24 -4.68
CA LEU A 319 -6.07 10.54 -5.54
C LEU A 319 -6.48 11.68 -6.47
N ARG A 320 -5.85 12.86 -6.37
CA ARG A 320 -6.13 14.01 -7.24
C ARG A 320 -5.20 14.01 -8.47
N ASN A 321 -5.59 14.69 -9.54
CA ASN A 321 -4.75 14.84 -10.74
C ASN A 321 -3.39 15.48 -10.40
N GLU A 322 -3.39 16.52 -9.57
CA GLU A 322 -2.18 17.19 -9.10
C GLU A 322 -1.29 16.26 -8.28
N SER A 323 -1.89 15.34 -7.50
CA SER A 323 -1.15 14.32 -6.76
C SER A 323 -0.42 13.36 -7.70
N ILE A 324 -1.04 12.98 -8.83
CA ILE A 324 -0.40 12.14 -9.85
C ILE A 324 0.82 12.84 -10.46
N GLU A 325 0.72 14.13 -10.76
CA GLU A 325 1.86 14.90 -11.29
C GLU A 325 3.00 15.03 -10.26
N VAL A 326 2.68 15.21 -8.98
CA VAL A 326 3.68 15.18 -7.89
C VAL A 326 4.36 13.81 -7.80
N LEU A 327 3.61 12.70 -7.97
CA LEU A 327 4.15 11.34 -7.95
C LEU A 327 5.15 11.09 -9.07
N LYS A 328 4.80 11.48 -10.29
CA LYS A 328 5.65 11.31 -11.48
C LYS A 328 7.01 12.00 -11.32
N ALA A 329 7.08 13.09 -10.54
CA ALA A 329 8.32 13.80 -10.31
C ALA A 329 9.30 13.09 -9.36
N VAL A 330 8.86 12.06 -8.62
CA VAL A 330 9.71 11.27 -7.72
C VAL A 330 10.47 10.24 -8.54
N LYS A 331 11.79 10.44 -8.67
CA LYS A 331 12.63 9.59 -9.53
C LYS A 331 12.77 8.15 -9.04
N ASP A 332 12.76 7.92 -7.73
CA ASP A 332 13.02 6.60 -7.16
C ASP A 332 12.54 6.53 -5.70
N PHE A 333 11.48 5.74 -5.45
CA PHE A 333 10.92 5.53 -4.12
C PHE A 333 11.77 4.58 -3.25
N SER A 334 12.67 3.77 -3.83
CA SER A 334 13.51 2.85 -3.05
C SER A 334 14.44 3.61 -2.09
N LYS A 335 14.95 4.77 -2.53
CA LYS A 335 15.77 5.69 -1.72
C LYS A 335 14.99 6.35 -0.58
N LEU A 336 13.67 6.29 -0.63
CA LEU A 336 12.75 6.87 0.35
C LEU A 336 12.20 5.83 1.33
N ASP A 337 12.56 4.55 1.18
CA ASP A 337 12.26 3.49 2.14
C ASP A 337 13.17 3.62 3.37
N ILE A 338 12.82 4.59 4.21
CA ILE A 338 13.50 4.90 5.48
C ILE A 338 12.51 4.63 6.61
N ARG A 339 12.93 3.76 7.53
CA ARG A 339 12.20 3.46 8.76
C ARG A 339 13.08 3.77 9.96
N ILE A 340 12.60 4.64 10.83
CA ILE A 340 13.33 5.08 12.02
C ILE A 340 12.54 4.62 13.23
N LYS A 341 13.17 3.82 14.08
CA LYS A 341 12.56 3.36 15.32
C LYS A 341 12.49 4.54 16.30
N ILE A 342 11.28 4.91 16.72
CA ILE A 342 11.10 5.92 17.78
C ILE A 342 10.93 5.21 19.13
N THR A 343 10.06 4.19 19.17
CA THR A 343 9.84 3.33 20.34
C THR A 343 9.74 1.88 19.89
N ASP A 344 9.63 0.94 20.83
CA ASP A 344 9.41 -0.48 20.49
C ASP A 344 8.11 -0.73 19.72
N LYS A 345 7.12 0.16 19.88
CA LYS A 345 5.79 0.03 19.26
C LYS A 345 5.56 1.00 18.10
N TYR A 346 6.48 1.94 17.86
CA TYR A 346 6.27 2.99 16.86
C TYR A 346 7.53 3.23 16.02
N TYR A 347 7.33 3.13 14.70
CA TYR A 347 8.33 3.44 13.69
C TYR A 347 7.84 4.61 12.86
N PHE A 348 8.71 5.61 12.68
CA PHE A 348 8.53 6.60 11.63
C PHE A 348 8.83 5.94 10.29
N ASN A 349 7.84 5.93 9.39
CA ASN A 349 7.96 5.37 8.05
C ASN A 349 7.84 6.51 7.02
N LEU A 350 8.96 6.84 6.36
CA LEU A 350 8.99 7.95 5.43
C LEU A 350 8.08 7.75 4.22
N LEU A 351 7.91 6.50 3.74
CA LEU A 351 7.00 6.22 2.63
C LEU A 351 5.55 6.50 2.99
N ASP A 352 5.14 6.22 4.23
CA ASP A 352 3.79 6.52 4.71
C ASP A 352 3.54 8.04 4.76
N GLU A 353 4.52 8.81 5.22
CA GLU A 353 4.47 10.26 5.25
C GLU A 353 4.40 10.85 3.83
N ILE A 354 5.25 10.36 2.91
CA ILE A 354 5.24 10.80 1.51
C ILE A 354 3.90 10.49 0.85
N PHE A 355 3.41 9.25 1.02
CA PHE A 355 2.14 8.82 0.45
C PHE A 355 0.99 9.72 0.93
N SER A 356 0.91 9.92 2.24
CA SER A 356 -0.11 10.78 2.86
C SER A 356 0.03 12.24 2.42
N ALA A 357 1.26 12.75 2.32
CA ALA A 357 1.53 14.12 1.94
C ALA A 357 1.13 14.40 0.49
N ILE A 358 1.48 13.49 -0.42
CA ILE A 358 1.16 13.60 -1.85
C ILE A 358 -0.35 13.49 -2.08
N LEU A 359 -1.01 12.50 -1.47
CA LEU A 359 -2.47 12.37 -1.56
C LEU A 359 -3.19 13.60 -1.06
N ASN A 360 -2.70 14.25 0.00
CA ASN A 360 -3.33 15.43 0.60
C ASN A 360 -2.77 16.76 0.08
N LEU A 361 -1.83 16.75 -0.87
CA LEU A 361 -1.09 17.93 -1.34
C LEU A 361 -0.55 18.78 -0.17
N SER A 362 -0.05 18.11 0.86
CA SER A 362 0.48 18.72 2.08
C SER A 362 2.01 18.67 2.10
N LEU A 363 2.63 19.59 2.85
CA LEU A 363 4.08 19.72 2.87
C LEU A 363 4.75 18.74 3.86
N LEU A 364 5.88 18.18 3.44
CA LEU A 364 6.74 17.26 4.18
C LEU A 364 7.73 17.97 5.10
N THR A 365 7.47 19.22 5.49
CA THR A 365 8.36 20.03 6.36
C THR A 365 8.73 19.28 7.64
N LYS A 366 7.77 18.65 8.31
CA LYS A 366 8.04 17.89 9.55
C LYS A 366 8.98 16.71 9.30
N SER A 367 8.77 15.96 8.22
CA SER A 367 9.61 14.84 7.82
C SER A 367 11.03 15.29 7.44
N ILE A 368 11.15 16.41 6.71
CA ILE A 368 12.43 17.05 6.38
C ILE A 368 13.20 17.41 7.65
N LEU A 369 12.56 18.09 8.60
CA LEU A 369 13.19 18.48 9.86
C LEU A 369 13.59 17.29 10.71
N TYR A 370 12.74 16.26 10.76
CA TYR A 370 13.03 15.03 11.48
C TYR A 370 14.26 14.34 10.90
N LEU A 371 14.31 14.16 9.57
CA LEU A 371 15.47 13.56 8.91
C LEU A 371 16.73 14.43 9.03
N LEU A 372 16.62 15.76 8.95
CA LEU A 372 17.77 16.65 9.16
C LEU A 372 18.35 16.48 10.57
N LYS A 373 17.49 16.39 11.59
CA LYS A 373 17.90 16.16 12.97
C LYS A 373 18.53 14.78 13.17
N ASP A 374 17.88 13.75 12.66
CA ASP A 374 18.37 12.37 12.76
C ASP A 374 19.70 12.18 12.02
N ARG A 375 19.84 12.84 10.86
CA ARG A 375 21.08 12.91 10.07
C ARG A 375 22.28 13.41 10.90
N GLU A 376 22.10 14.39 11.79
CA GLU A 376 23.21 14.91 12.63
C GLU A 376 23.77 13.86 13.60
N SER A 377 23.02 12.80 13.91
CA SER A 377 23.53 11.71 14.75
C SER A 377 24.54 10.82 14.01
N PHE A 378 24.57 10.86 12.67
CA PHE A 378 25.42 10.01 11.85
C PHE A 378 26.70 10.73 11.41
N THR A 379 27.72 10.68 12.26
CA THR A 379 29.03 11.32 11.98
C THR A 379 30.09 10.36 11.43
N LYS A 380 29.80 9.06 11.38
CA LYS A 380 30.78 8.02 10.99
C LYS A 380 30.32 7.07 9.88
N ASN A 381 29.03 7.08 9.52
CA ASN A 381 28.45 6.17 8.52
C ASN A 381 27.98 6.95 7.29
N ASN A 382 28.89 7.09 6.33
CA ASN A 382 28.69 7.91 5.13
C ASN A 382 27.54 7.41 4.24
N LYS A 383 27.33 6.10 4.15
CA LYS A 383 26.25 5.51 3.33
C LYS A 383 24.87 5.87 3.87
N ILE A 384 24.70 5.88 5.19
CA ILE A 384 23.46 6.33 5.84
C ILE A 384 23.28 7.84 5.64
N LEU A 385 24.36 8.61 5.82
CA LEU A 385 24.33 10.06 5.64
C LEU A 385 23.89 10.45 4.22
N GLU A 386 24.42 9.76 3.22
CA GLU A 386 24.07 9.97 1.81
C GLU A 386 22.60 9.60 1.54
N LYS A 387 22.14 8.44 2.02
CA LYS A 387 20.74 8.02 1.88
C LYS A 387 19.78 9.09 2.43
N TYR A 388 20.05 9.58 3.64
CA TYR A 388 19.25 10.64 4.26
C TYR A 388 19.33 11.95 3.47
N SER A 389 20.53 12.32 3.00
CA SER A 389 20.73 13.54 2.22
C SER A 389 19.93 13.51 0.90
N SER A 390 19.99 12.39 0.20
CA SER A 390 19.19 12.13 -1.00
C SER A 390 17.70 12.17 -0.69
N ALA A 391 17.25 11.53 0.40
CA ALA A 391 15.85 11.55 0.80
C ALA A 391 15.36 12.97 1.09
N ILE A 392 16.06 13.72 1.95
CA ILE A 392 15.71 15.11 2.29
C ILE A 392 15.61 15.98 1.03
N TYR A 393 16.56 15.84 0.10
CA TYR A 393 16.53 16.55 -1.17
C TYR A 393 15.28 16.24 -2.00
N GLN A 394 14.88 14.97 -2.07
CA GLN A 394 13.66 14.59 -2.77
C GLN A 394 12.40 15.12 -2.07
N LEU A 395 12.35 15.13 -0.73
CA LEU A 395 11.22 15.71 0.01
C LEU A 395 11.07 17.21 -0.27
N ILE A 396 12.20 17.95 -0.31
CA ILE A 396 12.20 19.37 -0.69
C ILE A 396 11.65 19.55 -2.11
N LYS A 397 12.07 18.71 -3.05
CA LYS A 397 11.55 18.74 -4.42
C LYS A 397 10.02 18.51 -4.45
N ILE A 398 9.53 17.52 -3.70
CA ILE A 398 8.09 17.24 -3.58
C ILE A 398 7.35 18.47 -3.05
N ASN A 399 7.83 19.10 -1.97
CA ASN A 399 7.22 20.32 -1.41
C ASN A 399 7.10 21.44 -2.44
N GLN A 400 8.13 21.67 -3.23
CA GLN A 400 8.14 22.72 -4.24
C GLN A 400 7.11 22.46 -5.35
N ILE A 401 6.99 21.22 -5.80
CA ILE A 401 6.01 20.84 -6.83
C ILE A 401 4.59 20.98 -6.28
N ILE A 402 4.36 20.57 -5.03
CA ILE A 402 3.07 20.78 -4.36
C ILE A 402 2.73 22.27 -4.29
N ARG A 403 3.67 23.13 -3.88
CA ARG A 403 3.47 24.59 -3.82
C ARG A 403 3.18 25.21 -5.20
N ASN A 404 3.76 24.66 -6.25
CA ASN A 404 3.54 25.10 -7.63
C ASN A 404 2.29 24.48 -8.29
N GLY A 405 1.43 23.81 -7.52
CA GLY A 405 0.22 23.18 -8.03
C GLY A 405 0.49 22.01 -8.97
N GLY A 406 1.47 21.18 -8.66
CA GLY A 406 1.85 20.01 -9.48
C GLY A 406 2.83 20.32 -10.62
N LYS A 407 3.22 21.59 -10.82
CA LYS A 407 4.16 22.00 -11.88
C LYS A 407 5.62 21.85 -11.47
N GLU A 408 6.50 21.79 -12.47
CA GLU A 408 7.94 21.66 -12.26
C GLU A 408 8.54 22.77 -11.37
N MET A 409 9.68 22.42 -10.76
CA MET A 409 10.38 23.26 -9.78
C MET A 409 11.04 24.49 -10.44
N ASN A 410 10.96 25.65 -9.79
CA ASN A 410 11.75 26.82 -10.20
C ASN A 410 13.18 26.74 -9.64
N TRP A 411 14.11 26.22 -10.45
CA TRP A 411 15.50 25.96 -10.06
C TRP A 411 16.38 27.21 -9.91
N LYS A 412 15.87 28.41 -10.24
CA LYS A 412 16.71 29.63 -10.31
C LYS A 412 17.51 29.92 -9.03
N LEU A 413 17.01 29.52 -7.86
CA LEU A 413 17.70 29.72 -6.58
C LEU A 413 18.63 28.57 -6.17
N LYS A 414 18.46 27.36 -6.70
CA LYS A 414 19.22 26.19 -6.22
C LYS A 414 20.73 26.39 -6.43
N ASN A 415 21.14 26.80 -7.63
CA ASN A 415 22.56 27.01 -7.93
C ASN A 415 23.14 28.11 -7.04
N SER A 416 22.37 29.16 -6.75
CA SER A 416 22.79 30.23 -5.82
C SER A 416 23.03 29.68 -4.41
N ILE A 417 22.14 28.83 -3.89
CA ILE A 417 22.26 28.22 -2.56
C ILE A 417 23.47 27.27 -2.51
N GLU A 418 23.64 26.41 -3.51
CA GLU A 418 24.77 25.48 -3.59
C GLU A 418 26.12 26.21 -3.65
N ASN A 419 26.23 27.24 -4.50
CA ASN A 419 27.43 28.07 -4.61
C ASN A 419 27.76 28.79 -3.30
N CYS A 420 26.74 29.31 -2.59
CA CYS A 420 26.95 29.92 -1.28
C CYS A 420 27.45 28.90 -0.27
N ALA A 421 26.82 27.73 -0.19
CA ALA A 421 27.21 26.68 0.74
C ALA A 421 28.65 26.22 0.49
N GLU A 422 29.02 25.99 -0.78
CA GLU A 422 30.37 25.58 -1.18
C GLU A 422 31.42 26.62 -0.79
N LYS A 423 31.18 27.92 -1.06
CA LYS A 423 32.10 28.99 -0.63
C LYS A 423 32.30 29.02 0.88
N VAL A 424 31.22 28.81 1.64
CA VAL A 424 31.30 28.74 3.11
C VAL A 424 32.13 27.53 3.54
N ILE A 425 31.84 26.34 3.01
CA ILE A 425 32.58 25.11 3.32
C ILE A 425 34.08 25.29 3.03
N ASN A 426 34.42 25.75 1.83
CA ASN A 426 35.80 25.99 1.40
C ASN A 426 36.53 26.97 2.33
N TYR A 427 35.83 27.98 2.85
CA TYR A 427 36.41 28.90 3.84
C TYR A 427 36.75 28.18 5.15
N PHE A 428 35.80 27.43 5.73
CA PHE A 428 36.03 26.74 7.01
C PHE A 428 37.12 25.67 6.91
N GLU A 429 37.25 25.01 5.77
CA GLU A 429 38.31 24.04 5.49
C GLU A 429 39.68 24.68 5.38
N LYS A 430 39.80 25.78 4.61
CA LYS A 430 41.04 26.56 4.53
C LYS A 430 41.49 27.04 5.91
N GLN A 431 40.55 27.43 6.77
CA GLN A 431 40.81 27.87 8.13
C GLN A 431 40.98 26.72 9.13
N LYS A 432 40.83 25.45 8.72
CA LYS A 432 40.86 24.25 9.58
C LYS A 432 39.92 24.36 10.79
N THR A 433 38.73 24.93 10.59
CA THR A 433 37.72 25.18 11.64
C THR A 433 36.39 24.46 11.40
N SER A 434 36.44 23.23 10.88
CA SER A 434 35.23 22.42 10.56
C SER A 434 34.26 22.27 11.74
N ASN A 435 34.75 22.21 12.99
CA ASN A 435 33.89 22.18 14.18
C ASN A 435 33.01 23.43 14.34
N LYS A 436 33.47 24.61 13.89
CA LYS A 436 32.67 25.83 13.90
C LYS A 436 31.56 25.79 12.84
N LEU A 437 31.84 25.21 11.66
CA LEU A 437 30.83 24.98 10.62
C LEU A 437 29.69 24.10 11.16
N VAL A 438 30.05 23.00 11.83
CA VAL A 438 29.09 22.11 12.51
C VAL A 438 28.28 22.88 13.55
N SER A 439 28.91 23.74 14.35
CA SER A 439 28.21 24.58 15.34
C SER A 439 27.20 25.53 14.70
N TYR A 440 27.57 26.22 13.61
CA TYR A 440 26.65 27.10 12.89
C TYR A 440 25.48 26.34 12.27
N ARG A 441 25.76 25.18 11.66
CA ARG A 441 24.73 24.30 11.11
C ARG A 441 23.73 23.84 12.18
N GLN A 442 24.22 23.40 13.35
CA GLN A 442 23.37 23.00 14.46
C GLN A 442 22.53 24.16 15.01
N LYS A 443 23.11 25.35 15.16
CA LYS A 443 22.37 26.56 15.58
C LYS A 443 21.27 26.90 14.59
N LEU A 444 21.56 26.81 13.29
CA LEU A 444 20.59 27.08 12.23
C LEU A 444 19.46 26.05 12.28
N LEU A 445 19.79 24.75 12.35
CA LEU A 445 18.80 23.67 12.46
C LEU A 445 17.89 23.84 13.67
N SER A 446 18.44 24.07 14.87
CA SER A 446 17.64 24.30 16.08
C SER A 446 16.70 25.50 15.95
N SER A 447 17.12 26.55 15.23
CA SER A 447 16.32 27.75 15.00
C SER A 447 15.15 27.48 14.06
N VAL A 448 15.37 26.65 13.02
CA VAL A 448 14.31 26.20 12.11
C VAL A 448 13.30 25.30 12.83
N VAL A 449 13.78 24.34 13.63
CA VAL A 449 12.89 23.46 14.43
C VAL A 449 12.03 24.27 15.39
N ALA A 450 12.58 25.32 16.00
CA ALA A 450 11.86 26.23 16.88
C ALA A 450 10.95 27.24 16.12
N LYS A 451 10.94 27.22 14.79
CA LYS A 451 10.27 28.21 13.92
C LYS A 451 10.60 29.67 14.29
N ASN A 452 11.84 29.92 14.71
CA ASN A 452 12.28 31.24 15.15
C ASN A 452 12.98 31.99 14.00
N HIS A 453 12.18 32.70 13.20
CA HIS A 453 12.64 33.42 12.01
C HIS A 453 13.73 34.45 12.30
N LYS A 454 13.59 35.21 13.39
CA LYS A 454 14.63 36.17 13.81
C LYS A 454 15.95 35.46 14.06
N ARG A 455 15.91 34.36 14.82
CA ARG A 455 17.12 33.60 15.14
C ARG A 455 17.77 32.97 13.90
N ILE A 456 16.97 32.51 12.93
CA ILE A 456 17.48 32.02 11.65
C ILE A 456 18.29 33.12 10.95
N LEU A 457 17.72 34.33 10.81
CA LEU A 457 18.39 35.46 10.17
C LEU A 457 19.64 35.91 10.94
N ASP A 458 19.59 35.93 12.27
CA ASP A 458 20.76 36.25 13.11
C ASP A 458 21.91 35.27 12.85
N VAL A 459 21.61 33.97 12.82
CA VAL A 459 22.63 32.92 12.58
C VAL A 459 23.18 33.00 11.16
N LEU A 460 22.34 33.23 10.14
CA LEU A 460 22.77 33.40 8.76
C LEU A 460 23.66 34.64 8.60
N THR A 461 23.31 35.75 9.25
CA THR A 461 24.11 36.99 9.24
C THR A 461 25.47 36.76 9.89
N GLN A 462 25.51 36.11 11.06
CA GLN A 462 26.76 35.76 11.74
C GLN A 462 27.65 34.87 10.88
N LEU A 463 27.06 33.86 10.22
CA LEU A 463 27.78 32.96 9.33
C LEU A 463 28.31 33.69 8.09
N SER A 464 27.51 34.57 7.49
CA SER A 464 27.90 35.41 6.34
C SER A 464 29.08 36.31 6.70
N VAL A 465 29.00 37.04 7.82
CA VAL A 465 30.08 37.92 8.31
C VAL A 465 31.35 37.12 8.61
N TYR A 466 31.22 35.98 9.28
CA TYR A 466 32.39 35.16 9.67
C TYR A 466 33.11 34.54 8.47
N SER A 467 32.36 34.14 7.44
CA SER A 467 32.91 33.50 6.23
C SER A 467 33.24 34.49 5.11
N GLY A 468 32.75 35.73 5.18
CA GLY A 468 32.85 36.72 4.11
C GLY A 468 31.98 36.38 2.88
N VAL A 469 31.03 35.45 2.98
CA VAL A 469 30.18 35.01 1.87
C VAL A 469 28.84 35.73 1.93
N HIS A 470 28.48 36.41 0.85
CA HIS A 470 27.17 37.04 0.70
C HIS A 470 26.08 36.00 0.38
N PHE A 471 24.93 36.05 1.07
CA PHE A 471 23.83 35.09 0.92
C PHE A 471 22.61 35.72 0.22
N ASP A 472 22.70 35.96 -1.08
CA ASP A 472 21.61 36.55 -1.89
C ASP A 472 20.29 35.79 -1.79
N PHE A 473 20.33 34.47 -1.60
CA PHE A 473 19.13 33.65 -1.49
C PHE A 473 18.26 34.01 -0.27
N VAL A 474 18.82 34.68 0.74
CA VAL A 474 18.10 35.04 1.99
C VAL A 474 17.01 36.06 1.74
N PHE A 475 17.15 36.93 0.73
CA PHE A 475 16.10 37.90 0.40
C PHE A 475 14.79 37.23 0.01
N ASN A 476 14.84 36.16 -0.78
CA ASN A 476 13.66 35.36 -1.11
C ASN A 476 13.02 34.73 0.14
N TYR A 477 13.84 34.29 1.10
CA TYR A 477 13.32 33.79 2.38
C TYR A 477 12.62 34.90 3.19
N ILE A 478 13.16 36.12 3.18
CA ILE A 478 12.57 37.28 3.86
C ILE A 478 11.24 37.68 3.21
N GLU A 479 11.15 37.66 1.88
CA GLU A 479 9.93 38.01 1.13
C GLU A 479 8.74 37.13 1.51
N ASN A 480 8.94 35.81 1.64
CA ASN A 480 7.89 34.89 2.08
C ASN A 480 8.45 33.69 2.85
N GLN A 481 8.58 33.85 4.16
CA GLN A 481 9.21 32.85 5.03
C GLN A 481 8.52 31.48 5.00
N THR A 482 7.19 31.46 4.89
CA THR A 482 6.40 30.22 4.88
C THR A 482 6.48 29.50 3.54
N GLN A 483 6.40 30.23 2.43
CA GLN A 483 6.51 29.63 1.08
C GLN A 483 7.95 29.26 0.71
N ASN A 484 8.94 29.88 1.36
CA ASN A 484 10.35 29.70 1.04
C ASN A 484 11.15 29.01 2.14
N GLU A 485 10.48 28.35 3.10
CA GLU A 485 11.12 27.63 4.21
C GLU A 485 12.12 26.55 3.70
N ASP A 486 11.81 25.92 2.57
CA ASP A 486 12.67 24.91 1.95
C ASP A 486 14.03 25.46 1.50
N ILE A 487 14.16 26.77 1.24
CA ILE A 487 15.45 27.41 0.93
C ILE A 487 16.43 27.18 2.09
N ILE A 488 15.96 27.37 3.32
CA ILE A 488 16.79 27.22 4.51
C ILE A 488 17.07 25.74 4.79
N HIS A 489 16.07 24.86 4.64
CA HIS A 489 16.28 23.41 4.73
C HIS A 489 17.35 22.93 3.75
N TYR A 490 17.30 23.43 2.52
CA TYR A 490 18.22 23.05 1.47
C TYR A 490 19.63 23.59 1.72
N PHE A 491 19.75 24.83 2.21
CA PHE A 491 21.03 25.39 2.60
C PHE A 491 21.67 24.59 3.75
N ILE A 492 20.91 24.24 4.80
CA ILE A 492 21.38 23.37 5.89
C ILE A 492 21.85 22.02 5.36
N LEU A 493 21.08 21.40 4.45
CA LEU A 493 21.43 20.12 3.82
C LEU A 493 22.77 20.20 3.08
N LYS A 494 23.07 21.33 2.44
CA LYS A 494 24.28 21.51 1.64
C LYS A 494 25.50 21.94 2.45
N LEU A 495 25.31 22.48 3.64
CA LEU A 495 26.35 23.03 4.51
C LEU A 495 27.14 21.92 5.24
N VAL A 496 27.72 20.99 4.49
CA VAL A 496 28.38 19.78 5.00
C VAL A 496 29.88 19.79 4.64
N PRO A 497 30.79 19.50 5.60
CA PRO A 497 32.25 19.47 5.34
C PRO A 497 32.64 18.49 4.22
N THR A 498 33.71 18.79 3.48
CA THR A 498 34.18 18.00 2.34
C THR A 498 34.84 16.68 2.75
N ASP A 499 35.39 16.58 3.96
CA ASP A 499 35.86 15.31 4.55
C ASP A 499 34.73 14.25 4.65
N GLU A 500 33.47 14.69 4.75
CA GLU A 500 32.29 13.81 4.67
C GLU A 500 31.85 13.54 3.22
N LYS A 501 32.21 14.41 2.25
CA LYS A 501 31.91 14.24 0.81
C LYS A 501 32.93 13.36 0.08
N GLU A 502 34.22 13.43 0.40
CA GLU A 502 35.27 12.62 -0.23
C GLU A 502 35.17 11.15 0.17
N LYS A 503 34.84 10.86 1.42
CA LYS A 503 34.58 9.48 1.88
C LYS A 503 33.25 8.87 1.37
N ILE A 504 32.38 9.70 0.76
CA ILE A 504 31.20 9.24 0.01
C ILE A 504 31.63 8.76 -1.38
N LYS A 505 32.51 9.51 -2.06
CA LYS A 505 33.04 9.15 -3.40
C LYS A 505 34.01 7.97 -3.41
N GLU A 506 34.93 7.86 -2.43
CA GLU A 506 35.92 6.75 -2.39
C GLU A 506 35.31 5.34 -2.23
N ASN A 507 34.04 5.24 -1.84
CA ASN A 507 33.31 3.96 -1.77
C ASN A 507 32.46 3.68 -3.01
N GLU A 508 32.28 4.64 -3.92
CA GLU A 508 31.65 4.42 -5.23
C GLU A 508 32.60 3.65 -6.18
N ASP A 509 33.91 3.88 -6.06
CA ASP A 509 34.93 3.24 -6.92
C ASP A 509 35.35 1.83 -6.45
N LYS A 510 34.75 1.30 -5.38
CA LYS A 510 35.07 -0.01 -4.77
C LYS A 510 33.91 -1.01 -4.76
N GLU A 511 32.74 -0.66 -5.26
CA GLU A 511 31.64 -1.59 -5.61
C GLU A 511 31.51 -1.67 -7.13
#